data_AF-A0A1X2FG80-F1
#
_entry.id   AF-A0A1X2FG80-F1
#
_cell.length_a   1.000
_cell.length_b   1.000
_cell.length_c   1.000
_cell.angle_alpha   90.00
_cell.angle_beta   90.00
_cell.angle_gamma   90.00
#
_symmetry.space_group_name_H-M   'P 1'
#
loop_
_entity.id
_entity.type
_entity.pdbx_description
1 polymer ?
#
loop_
_entity_poly.entity_id
_entity_poly.type
_entity_poly.pdbx_seq_one_letter_code
_entity_poly.pdbx_strand_id
1 'polypeptide(L)'
;MAAFATANATAGEVISAAGSADSAAMLAAAATAIGPIGATYLAAYGRAQATNLAGTLLVGGVHAGIGGVTSGASAGLSSADSGFSA
;
A
#
# COMPACT_ATOMS: atom_id res chain seq x y z
N MET A 1 -5.44 -15.41 -14.74
CA MET A 1 -5.84 -14.62 -13.55
C MET A 1 -4.84 -14.74 -12.40
N ALA A 2 -4.30 -15.94 -12.10
CA ALA A 2 -3.33 -16.15 -11.02
C ALA A 2 -2.12 -15.19 -11.04
N ALA A 3 -1.39 -15.08 -12.17
CA ALA A 3 -0.23 -14.20 -12.26
C ALA A 3 -0.55 -12.71 -11.98
N PHE A 4 -1.70 -12.22 -12.46
CA PHE A 4 -2.14 -10.84 -12.20
C PHE A 4 -2.52 -10.63 -10.73
N ALA A 5 -3.17 -11.63 -10.11
CA ALA A 5 -3.50 -11.60 -8.70
C ALA A 5 -2.24 -11.54 -7.82
N THR A 6 -1.26 -12.41 -8.11
CA THR A 6 0.04 -12.42 -7.43
C THR A 6 0.77 -11.10 -7.61
N ALA A 7 0.85 -10.58 -8.83
CA ALA A 7 1.51 -9.30 -9.09
C ALA A 7 0.91 -8.14 -8.28
N ASN A 8 -0.42 -8.10 -8.16
CA ASN A 8 -1.10 -7.08 -7.37
C ASN A 8 -0.89 -7.27 -5.85
N ALA A 9 -0.94 -8.50 -5.35
CA ALA A 9 -0.63 -8.77 -3.93
C ALA A 9 0.80 -8.33 -3.58
N THR A 10 1.79 -8.71 -4.40
CA THR A 10 3.19 -8.30 -4.22
C THR A 10 3.35 -6.79 -4.33
N ALA A 11 2.71 -6.14 -5.30
CA ALA A 11 2.75 -4.69 -5.42
C ALA A 11 2.21 -3.99 -4.16
N GLY A 12 1.10 -4.50 -3.60
CA GLY A 12 0.53 -3.97 -2.36
C GLY A 12 1.48 -4.03 -1.18
N GLU A 13 2.18 -5.16 -1.01
CA GLU A 13 3.20 -5.34 0.02
C GLU A 13 4.39 -4.40 -0.19
N VAL A 14 4.92 -4.33 -1.41
CA VAL A 14 6.08 -3.49 -1.75
C VAL A 14 5.75 -2.01 -1.52
N ILE A 15 4.60 -1.52 -1.98
CA ILE A 15 4.16 -0.13 -1.80
C ILE A 15 4.05 0.20 -0.32
N SER A 16 3.44 -0.69 0.47
CA SER A 16 3.25 -0.46 1.91
C SER A 16 4.57 -0.43 2.67
N ALA A 17 5.47 -1.37 2.38
CA ALA A 17 6.79 -1.44 2.99
C ALA A 17 7.66 -0.25 2.60
N ALA A 18 7.74 0.06 1.30
CA ALA A 18 8.53 1.19 0.79
C ALA A 18 8.00 2.53 1.31
N GLY A 19 6.68 2.75 1.29
CA GLY A 19 6.06 3.98 1.79
C GLY A 19 6.30 4.21 3.28
N SER A 20 6.24 3.15 4.08
CA SER A 20 6.52 3.24 5.53
C SER A 20 7.98 3.58 5.80
N ALA A 21 8.91 2.93 5.08
CA ALA A 21 10.34 3.19 5.21
C ALA A 21 10.71 4.62 4.77
N ASP A 22 10.18 5.06 3.62
CA ASP A 22 10.37 6.43 3.11
C ASP A 22 9.81 7.46 4.09
N SER A 23 8.59 7.25 4.61
CA SER A 23 7.98 8.16 5.56
C SER A 23 8.81 8.33 6.84
N ALA A 24 9.37 7.24 7.36
CA ALA A 24 10.24 7.29 8.53
C ALA A 24 11.57 8.02 8.22
N ALA A 25 12.18 7.71 7.08
CA ALA A 25 13.44 8.33 6.65
C ALA A 25 13.27 9.84 6.45
N MET A 26 12.17 10.27 5.82
CA MET A 26 11.86 11.67 5.56
C MET A 26 11.57 12.45 6.84
N LEU A 27 10.85 11.86 7.81
CA LEU A 27 10.64 12.49 9.12
C LEU A 27 11.97 12.68 9.89
N ALA A 28 12.84 11.68 9.87
CA ALA A 28 14.16 11.76 10.50
C ALA A 28 15.07 12.80 9.81
N ALA A 29 15.07 12.83 8.48
CA ALA A 29 15.80 13.81 7.69
C ALA A 29 15.32 15.24 7.98
N ALA A 30 14.00 15.46 8.02
CA ALA A 30 13.42 16.76 8.35
C ALA A 30 13.81 17.21 9.76
N ALA A 31 13.70 16.33 10.77
CA ALA A 31 14.08 16.63 12.15
C ALA A 31 15.57 17.00 12.27
N THR A 32 16.44 16.29 11.55
CA THR A 32 17.88 16.56 11.53
C THR A 32 18.20 17.91 10.89
N ALA A 33 17.55 18.24 9.78
CA ALA A 33 17.87 19.44 9.00
C ALA A 33 17.50 20.76 9.74
N ILE A 34 16.38 20.76 10.46
CA ILE A 34 15.86 21.98 11.12
C ILE A 34 16.25 22.09 12.59
N GLY A 35 16.61 20.98 13.23
CA GLY A 35 16.95 20.93 14.65
C GLY A 35 15.85 21.44 15.59
N PRO A 36 16.19 21.81 16.84
CA PRO A 36 15.21 22.21 17.85
C PRO A 36 14.43 23.49 17.51
N ILE A 37 15.04 24.42 16.75
CA ILE A 37 14.41 25.69 16.35
C ILE A 37 13.22 25.44 15.43
N GLY A 38 13.26 24.37 14.64
CA GLY A 38 12.20 23.98 13.72
C GLY A 38 11.05 23.19 14.33
N ALA A 39 10.88 23.12 15.65
CA ALA A 39 9.87 22.26 16.28
C ALA A 39 8.44 22.49 15.76
N THR A 40 8.06 23.75 15.52
CA THR A 40 6.74 24.10 14.94
C THR A 40 6.60 23.65 13.48
N TYR A 41 7.67 23.78 12.69
CA TYR A 41 7.72 23.20 11.34
C TYR A 41 7.59 21.69 11.39
N LEU A 42 8.32 21.02 12.29
CA LEU A 42 8.29 19.56 12.41
C LEU A 42 6.90 19.04 12.77
N ALA A 43 6.15 19.75 13.60
CA ALA A 43 4.77 19.39 13.93
C ALA A 43 3.81 19.53 12.73
N ALA A 44 3.98 20.56 11.90
CA ALA A 44 3.21 20.71 10.67
C ALA A 44 3.60 19.66 9.62
N TYR A 45 4.90 19.50 9.40
CA TYR A 45 5.47 18.51 8.48
C TYR A 45 5.09 17.09 8.86
N GLY A 46 5.17 16.70 10.14
CA GLY A 46 4.80 15.37 10.60
C GLY A 46 3.34 15.02 10.32
N ARG A 47 2.41 15.98 10.45
CA ARG A 47 1.01 15.77 10.06
C ARG A 47 0.83 15.58 8.56
N ALA A 48 1.53 16.38 7.76
CA ALA A 48 1.52 16.23 6.31
C ALA A 48 2.11 14.89 5.88
N GLN A 49 3.22 14.47 6.50
CA GLN A 49 3.87 13.20 6.21
C GLN A 49 3.01 12.01 6.62
N ALA A 50 2.31 12.08 7.75
CA ALA A 50 1.34 11.05 8.16
C ALA A 50 0.18 10.92 7.16
N THR A 51 -0.31 12.05 6.63
CA THR A 51 -1.36 12.06 5.60
C THR A 51 -0.84 11.44 4.29
N ASN A 52 0.39 11.77 3.90
CA ASN A 52 1.04 11.17 2.74
C ASN A 52 1.20 9.65 2.90
N LEU A 53 1.70 9.19 4.06
CA LEU A 53 1.81 7.77 4.37
C LEU A 53 0.46 7.06 4.30
N ALA A 54 -0.59 7.64 4.88
CA ALA A 54 -1.94 7.06 4.83
C ALA A 54 -2.43 6.88 3.38
N GLY A 55 -2.18 7.87 2.51
CA GLY A 55 -2.47 7.77 1.08
C GLY A 55 -1.69 6.64 0.40
N THR A 56 -0.40 6.53 0.68
CA THR A 56 0.46 5.47 0.14
C THR A 56 0.00 4.08 0.60
N LEU A 57 -0.35 3.92 1.87
CA LEU A 57 -0.88 2.66 2.41
C LEU A 57 -2.25 2.30 1.80
N LEU A 58 -3.10 3.30 1.52
CA LEU A 58 -4.36 3.08 0.80
C LEU A 58 -4.09 2.52 -0.60
N VAL A 59 -3.12 3.05 -1.35
CA VAL A 59 -2.74 2.52 -2.67
C VAL A 59 -2.24 1.08 -2.55
N GLY A 60 -1.40 0.78 -1.55
CA GLY A 60 -0.97 -0.59 -1.26
C GLY A 60 -2.15 -1.53 -0.99
N GLY A 61 -3.12 -1.08 -0.19
CA GLY A 61 -4.36 -1.80 0.10
C GLY A 61 -5.23 -2.03 -1.13
N VAL A 62 -5.32 -1.06 -2.05
CA VAL A 62 -6.05 -1.21 -3.32
C VAL A 62 -5.43 -2.33 -4.17
N HIS A 63 -4.10 -2.36 -4.30
CA HIS A 63 -3.42 -3.44 -5.02
C HIS A 63 -3.68 -4.81 -4.36
N ALA A 64 -3.54 -4.92 -3.04
CA ALA A 64 -3.87 -6.16 -2.33
C ALA A 64 -5.33 -6.61 -2.57
N GLY A 65 -6.28 -5.66 -2.53
CA GLY A 65 -7.69 -5.90 -2.80
C GLY A 65 -7.97 -6.38 -4.22
N ILE A 66 -7.36 -5.77 -5.24
CA ILE A 66 -7.44 -6.22 -6.63
C ILE A 66 -6.93 -7.66 -6.76
N GLY A 67 -5.83 -8.00 -6.09
CA GLY A 67 -5.30 -9.36 -6.04
C GLY A 67 -6.32 -10.35 -5.47
N GLY A 68 -6.93 -10.02 -4.33
CA GLY A 68 -7.97 -10.84 -3.69
C GLY A 68 -9.20 -11.05 -4.56
N VAL A 69 -9.76 -9.97 -5.12
CA VAL A 69 -10.94 -10.04 -6.00
C VAL A 69 -10.65 -10.84 -7.27
N THR A 70 -9.46 -10.69 -7.85
CA THR A 70 -9.04 -11.46 -9.03
C THR A 70 -9.00 -12.96 -8.73
N SER A 71 -8.42 -13.34 -7.58
CA SER A 71 -8.37 -14.74 -7.15
C SER A 71 -9.78 -15.31 -6.91
N GLY A 72 -10.64 -14.55 -6.22
CA GLY A 72 -12.03 -14.94 -5.99
C GLY A 72 -12.83 -15.12 -7.28
N ALA A 73 -12.70 -14.19 -8.23
CA ALA A 73 -13.33 -14.30 -9.54
C ALA A 73 -12.85 -15.54 -10.32
N SER A 74 -11.54 -15.82 -10.29
CA SER A 74 -10.98 -17.02 -10.94
C SER A 74 -11.56 -18.32 -10.36
N ALA A 75 -11.73 -18.40 -9.03
CA ALA A 75 -12.33 -19.56 -8.38
C ALA A 75 -13.82 -19.71 -8.72
N GLY A 76 -14.57 -18.61 -8.71
CA GLY A 76 -16.00 -18.60 -9.06
C GLY A 76 -16.25 -19.04 -10.50
N LEU A 77 -15.44 -18.56 -11.46
CA LEU A 77 -15.53 -18.98 -12.86
C LEU A 77 -15.22 -20.47 -13.03
N SER A 78 -14.15 -20.97 -12.39
CA SER A 78 -13.82 -22.39 -12.45
C SER A 78 -14.92 -23.29 -11.87
N SER A 79 -15.61 -22.83 -10.81
CA SER A 79 -16.75 -23.55 -10.23
C SER A 79 -18.00 -23.52 -11.13
N ALA A 80 -18.21 -22.43 -11.87
CA ALA A 80 -19.33 -22.34 -12.81
C ALA A 80 -19.11 -23.27 -14.01
N ASP A 81 -17.89 -23.32 -14.54
CA ASP A 81 -17.53 -24.19 -15.67
C ASP A 81 -17.70 -25.68 -15.33
N SER A 82 -17.30 -26.10 -14.12
CA SER A 82 -17.46 -27.49 -13.67
C SER A 82 -18.91 -27.89 -13.45
N GLY A 83 -19.80 -26.94 -13.12
CA GLY A 83 -21.24 -27.17 -13.00
C GLY A 83 -21.99 -27.28 -14.33
N PHE A 84 -21.43 -26.80 -15.44
CA PHE A 84 -22.02 -26.91 -16.77
C PHE A 84 -21.70 -28.25 -17.47
N SER A 85 -20.69 -28.98 -17.00
CA SER A 85 -20.29 -30.30 -17.55
C SER A 85 -20.93 -31.50 -16.82
N ALA A 86 -21.92 -31.29 -15.95
CA ALA A 86 -22.64 -32.32 -15.19
C ALA A 86 -24.13 -32.34 -15.58
#